data_AF-A0A7Z0ET79-F1
#
_entry.id   AF-A0A7Z0ET79-F1
#
_cell.length_a   1.000
_cell.length_b   1.000
_cell.length_c   1.000
_cell.angle_alpha   90.00
_cell.angle_beta   90.00
_cell.angle_gamma   90.00
#
_symmetry.space_group_name_H-M   'P 1'
#
loop_
_entity.id
_entity.type
_entity.pdbx_description
1 polymer ?
#
loop_
_entity_poly.entity_id
_entity_poly.type
_entity_poly.pdbx_seq_one_letter_code
_entity_poly.pdbx_strand_id
1 'polypeptide(L)' 'MPGPKDRRPNPFLDDLDVLPDTTSDERSVGWGEDAERDDTDRLNADRPPHWG' A
#
# COMPACT_ATOMS: atom_id res chain seq x y z
N MET A 1 -2.02 19.51 -38.98
CA MET A 1 -2.19 18.95 -37.63
C MET A 1 -1.45 17.62 -37.57
N PRO A 2 -0.63 17.33 -36.56
CA PRO A 2 0.09 16.06 -36.46
C PRO A 2 -0.92 14.89 -36.46
N GLY A 3 -0.81 14.00 -37.45
CA GLY A 3 -1.71 12.85 -37.62
C GLY A 3 -1.39 11.75 -36.61
N PRO A 4 -2.40 10.98 -36.15
CA PRO A 4 -2.30 10.14 -34.97
C PRO A 4 -1.34 8.96 -35.23
N LYS A 5 -0.10 9.10 -34.76
CA LYS A 5 0.80 7.96 -34.56
C LYS A 5 0.38 7.25 -33.28
N ASP A 6 0.40 5.91 -33.31
CA ASP A 6 0.02 4.97 -32.25
C ASP A 6 -1.47 4.67 -32.05
N ARG A 7 -2.05 4.02 -33.05
CA ARG A 7 -3.27 3.22 -32.89
C ARG A 7 -3.06 1.77 -33.33
N ARG A 8 -1.88 1.21 -33.01
CA ARG A 8 -1.69 -0.24 -33.14
C ARG A 8 -2.29 -0.89 -31.90
N PRO A 9 -3.26 -1.82 -32.04
CA PRO A 9 -3.75 -2.60 -30.91
C PRO A 9 -2.56 -3.26 -30.21
N ASN A 10 -2.43 -3.06 -28.90
CA ASN A 10 -1.42 -3.74 -28.11
C ASN A 10 -2.09 -4.97 -27.47
N PRO A 11 -1.89 -6.18 -28.04
CA PRO A 11 -2.58 -7.38 -27.58
C PRO A 11 -2.25 -7.75 -26.13
N PHE A 12 -1.17 -7.19 -25.56
CA PHE A 12 -0.83 -7.37 -24.15
C PHE A 12 -1.82 -6.67 -23.19
N LEU A 13 -2.43 -5.55 -23.60
CA LEU A 13 -3.36 -4.81 -22.75
C LEU A 13 -4.76 -5.43 -22.73
N ASP A 14 -5.11 -6.21 -23.76
CA ASP A 14 -6.42 -6.87 -23.86
C ASP A 14 -6.55 -8.08 -22.92
N ASP A 15 -5.42 -8.68 -22.53
CA ASP A 15 -5.35 -9.85 -21.63
C ASP A 15 -4.93 -9.49 -20.19
N LEU A 16 -4.86 -8.20 -19.84
CA LEU A 16 -4.43 -7.76 -18.51
C LEU A 16 -5.63 -7.60 -17.56
N ASP A 17 -5.59 -8.32 -16.44
CA ASP A 17 -6.55 -8.13 -15.35
C ASP A 17 -6.33 -6.75 -14.71
N VAL A 18 -7.30 -5.85 -14.89
CA VAL A 18 -7.27 -4.53 -14.26
C VAL A 18 -7.53 -4.69 -12.76
N LEU A 19 -6.48 -4.47 -11.97
CA LEU A 19 -6.58 -4.49 -10.52
C LEU A 19 -7.34 -3.27 -9.99
N PRO A 20 -8.06 -3.39 -8.87
CA PRO A 20 -8.69 -2.25 -8.21
C PRO A 20 -7.65 -1.21 -7.78
N ASP A 21 -8.07 0.06 -7.67
CA ASP A 21 -7.21 1.17 -7.23
C ASP A 21 -6.69 1.01 -5.78
N THR A 22 -7.29 0.12 -5.00
CA THR A 22 -6.94 -0.18 -3.61
C THR A 22 -6.76 -1.68 -3.41
N THR A 23 -5.75 -2.07 -2.66
CA THR A 23 -5.54 -3.47 -2.31
C THR A 23 -6.49 -3.90 -1.18
N SER A 24 -6.71 -5.20 -1.02
CA SER A 24 -7.61 -5.71 0.03
C SER A 24 -7.09 -5.48 1.45
N ASP A 25 -5.78 -5.26 1.59
CA ASP A 25 -5.09 -5.03 2.86
C ASP A 25 -4.90 -3.54 3.17
N GLU A 26 -5.22 -2.65 2.23
CA GLU A 26 -5.23 -1.21 2.45
C GLU A 26 -6.24 -0.86 3.55
N ARG A 27 -5.81 -0.06 4.52
CA ARG A 27 -6.68 0.43 5.60
C ARG A 27 -6.52 1.94 5.69
N SER A 28 -7.62 2.64 5.91
CA SER A 28 -7.61 4.11 6.07
C SER A 28 -6.89 4.60 7.33
N VAL A 29 -6.46 3.69 8.21
CA VAL A 29 -5.77 3.96 9.47
C VAL A 29 -4.25 3.91 9.26
N GLY A 30 -3.56 4.92 9.80
CA GLY A 30 -2.11 4.97 9.74
C GLY A 30 -1.44 3.90 10.62
N TRP A 31 -0.13 3.71 10.42
CA TRP A 31 0.71 2.88 11.29
C TRP A 31 0.72 3.47 12.70
N GLY A 32 -0.09 2.89 13.61
CA GLY A 32 -0.18 3.29 15.01
C GLY A 32 -1.39 4.15 15.37
N GLU A 33 -2.33 4.36 14.45
CA GLU A 33 -3.58 5.08 14.77
C GLU A 33 -4.54 4.23 15.61
N ASP A 34 -4.47 2.90 15.45
CA ASP A 34 -5.17 1.92 16.29
C ASP A 34 -4.38 1.50 17.54
N ALA A 35 -3.31 2.22 17.92
CA ALA A 35 -2.56 1.88 19.12
C ALA A 35 -3.50 1.99 20.33
N GLU A 36 -3.90 0.84 20.87
CA GLU A 36 -4.64 0.76 22.13
C GLU A 36 -3.79 1.49 23.18
N ARG A 37 -4.41 2.22 24.12
CA ARG A 37 -3.70 3.11 25.09
C ARG A 37 -2.60 2.40 25.92
N ASP A 38 -2.54 1.06 25.89
CA ASP A 38 -1.62 0.19 26.64
C ASP A 38 -0.40 -0.31 25.82
N ASP A 39 -0.39 -0.12 24.49
CA ASP A 39 0.67 -0.66 23.62
C ASP A 39 2.03 0.01 23.87
N THR A 40 2.03 1.26 24.32
CA THR A 40 3.26 2.01 24.61
C THR A 40 3.98 1.45 25.84
N ASP A 41 3.24 1.12 26.90
CA ASP A 41 3.82 0.56 28.13
C ASP A 41 4.35 -0.85 27.87
N ARG A 42 3.60 -1.65 27.12
CA ARG A 42 4.07 -2.96 26.65
C ARG A 42 5.32 -2.85 25.78
N LEU A 43 5.35 -1.95 24.79
CA LEU A 43 6.50 -1.75 23.90
C LEU A 43 7.74 -1.32 24.68
N ASN A 44 7.58 -0.45 25.67
CA ASN A 44 8.68 -0.03 26.54
C ASN A 44 9.20 -1.18 27.41
N ALA A 45 8.32 -2.06 27.90
CA ALA A 45 8.71 -3.23 28.69
C ALA A 45 9.44 -4.30 27.85
N ASP A 46 8.98 -4.54 26.62
CA ASP A 46 9.54 -5.54 25.71
C ASP A 46 10.77 -5.01 24.93
N ARG A 47 11.16 -3.74 25.13
CA ARG A 47 12.28 -3.09 24.42
C ARG A 47 13.60 -3.81 24.72
N PRO A 48 14.31 -4.32 23.69
CA PRO A 48 15.65 -4.87 23.87
C PRO A 48 16.61 -3.86 24.51
N PRO A 49 17.57 -4.32 25.33
CA PRO A 49 18.45 -3.45 26.11
C PRO A 49 19.37 -2.57 25.24
N HIS A 50 19.56 -2.90 23.97
CA HIS A 50 20.39 -2.15 23.03
C HIS A 50 19.64 -1.05 22.27
N TRP A 51 18.33 -0.88 22.51
CA TRP A 51 17.60 0.21 21.88
C TRP A 51 17.71 1.52 22.69
N GLY A 52 18.23 1.50 23.92
CA GLY A 52 18.41 2.69 24.78
C GLY A 52 19.63 3.52 24.45
#